data_AF-A0A2V9IYW4-F1
#
_entry.id   AF-A0A2V9IYW4-F1
#
_cell.length_a   1.000
_cell.length_b   1.000
_cell.length_c   1.000
_cell.angle_alpha   90.00
_cell.angle_beta   90.00
_cell.angle_gamma   90.00
#
_symmetry.space_group_name_H-M   'P 1'
#
loop_
_entity.id
_entity.type
_entity.pdbx_description
1 polymer ?
#
loop_
_entity_poly.entity_id
_entity_poly.type
_entity_poly.pdbx_seq_one_letter_code
_entity_poly.pdbx_strand_id
1 'polypeptide(L)'
;RGFRMRKLGLLCVLFILRCVSAGAESYKGLITLPIDLYTVEGIRLAKGKYETEIKVDKNRFILSFYSEGKTIAVIGGEEVQGDLFTLPATLPLAGTHYLRSSAEPLQTAQERQFSKTGLPQYAEETRDWKAAIRVYKSQTGSVFFVFQLRGEGGAYRRADFRLSSQEIRR
;
A
#
# COMPACT_ATOMS: atom_id res chain seq x y z
N ARG A 1 -5.16 7.37 -73.32
CA ARG A 1 -6.17 8.34 -72.81
C ARG A 1 -7.18 7.56 -71.98
N GLY A 2 -7.39 7.94 -70.72
CA GLY A 2 -8.43 7.34 -69.88
C GLY A 2 -8.04 7.23 -68.40
N PHE A 3 -7.87 8.38 -67.75
CA PHE A 3 -7.65 8.52 -66.31
C PHE A 3 -8.92 8.12 -65.55
N ARG A 4 -8.83 7.21 -64.56
CA ARG A 4 -9.82 7.10 -63.47
C ARG A 4 -9.10 6.89 -62.14
N MET A 5 -8.84 8.01 -61.46
CA MET A 5 -8.74 8.06 -60.01
C MET A 5 -10.11 7.72 -59.40
N ARG A 6 -10.13 6.98 -58.29
CA ARG A 6 -10.87 7.39 -57.08
C ARG A 6 -10.36 6.62 -55.85
N LYS A 7 -10.05 7.42 -54.84
CA LYS A 7 -9.52 7.10 -53.53
C LYS A 7 -10.53 6.31 -52.70
N LEU A 8 -10.08 5.31 -51.96
CA LEU A 8 -10.70 4.78 -50.73
C LEU A 8 -9.61 3.87 -50.13
N GLY A 9 -8.93 4.19 -49.04
CA GLY A 9 -9.39 4.78 -47.79
C GLY A 9 -8.57 4.01 -46.75
N LEU A 10 -7.43 4.58 -46.39
CA LEU A 10 -6.45 4.08 -45.44
C LEU A 10 -7.16 3.81 -44.10
N LEU A 11 -7.62 2.58 -43.87
CA LEU A 11 -8.16 2.17 -42.58
C LEU A 11 -6.96 1.87 -41.66
N CYS A 12 -6.29 2.93 -41.21
CA CYS A 12 -5.49 2.88 -40.00
C CYS A 12 -6.44 2.50 -38.86
N VAL A 13 -6.56 1.20 -38.60
CA VAL A 13 -7.09 0.69 -37.34
C VAL A 13 -6.11 1.15 -36.28
N LEU A 14 -6.39 2.35 -35.75
CA LEU A 14 -5.92 2.86 -34.47
C LEU A 14 -6.47 1.91 -33.40
N PHE A 15 -5.84 0.73 -33.31
CA PHE A 15 -5.81 -0.03 -32.08
C PHE A 15 -4.98 0.84 -31.13
N ILE A 16 -5.67 1.78 -30.47
CA ILE A 16 -5.13 2.47 -29.30
C ILE A 16 -4.97 1.34 -28.29
N LEU A 17 -3.82 0.69 -28.37
CA LEU A 17 -3.26 -0.11 -27.31
C LEU A 17 -3.14 0.87 -26.15
N ARG A 18 -4.18 0.92 -25.31
CA ARG A 18 -4.02 1.40 -23.95
C ARG A 18 -3.01 0.45 -23.35
N CYS A 19 -1.73 0.79 -23.46
CA CYS A 19 -0.76 0.45 -22.44
C CYS A 19 -1.30 1.07 -21.16
N VAL A 20 -2.21 0.35 -20.50
CA VAL A 20 -2.30 0.38 -19.05
C VAL A 20 -0.90 0.00 -18.65
N SER A 21 -0.08 1.01 -18.38
CA SER A 21 1.09 0.83 -17.54
C SER A 21 0.52 0.22 -16.28
N ALA A 22 0.65 -1.09 -16.14
CA ALA A 22 0.49 -1.76 -14.86
C ALA A 22 1.68 -1.31 -14.00
N GLY A 23 1.68 -0.02 -13.64
CA GLY A 23 2.58 0.52 -12.66
C GLY A 23 2.32 -0.23 -11.36
N ALA A 24 3.40 -0.53 -10.63
CA ALA A 24 3.29 -1.19 -9.33
C ALA A 24 2.25 -0.46 -8.47
N GLU A 25 1.24 -1.19 -8.00
CA GLU A 25 0.23 -0.65 -7.10
C GLU A 25 0.93 -0.23 -5.81
N SER A 26 0.57 0.94 -5.30
CA SER A 26 1.15 1.45 -4.06
C SER A 26 0.08 1.97 -3.13
N TYR A 27 0.23 1.68 -1.84
CA TYR A 27 -0.71 2.03 -0.79
C TYR A 27 0.00 2.83 0.29
N LYS A 28 -0.44 4.06 0.50
CA LYS A 28 0.18 5.01 1.42
C LYS A 28 -0.67 5.22 2.66
N GLY A 29 -0.02 5.41 3.79
CA GLY A 29 -0.71 5.70 5.04
C GLY A 29 0.23 6.23 6.12
N LEU A 30 -0.36 6.57 7.27
CA LEU A 30 0.35 6.98 8.47
C LEU A 30 0.17 5.93 9.56
N ILE A 31 1.27 5.57 10.20
CA ILE A 31 1.25 4.67 11.36
C ILE A 31 1.98 5.31 12.54
N THR A 32 1.51 5.04 13.75
CA THR A 32 2.21 5.42 14.99
C THR A 32 2.72 4.15 15.65
N LEU A 33 4.04 4.02 15.73
CA LEU A 33 4.70 2.92 16.42
C LEU A 33 4.72 3.21 17.93
N PRO A 34 4.12 2.34 18.77
CA PRO A 34 4.08 2.55 20.22
C PRO A 34 5.38 2.16 20.93
N ILE A 35 6.24 1.40 20.25
CA ILE A 35 7.53 0.90 20.74
C ILE A 35 8.56 1.01 19.64
N ASP A 36 9.83 0.91 20.02
CA ASP A 36 10.91 0.76 19.07
C ASP A 36 10.87 -0.61 18.41
N LEU A 37 11.17 -0.65 17.11
CA LEU A 37 11.27 -1.86 16.31
C LEU A 37 12.62 -1.92 15.61
N TYR A 38 13.02 -3.12 15.25
CA TYR A 38 14.28 -3.40 14.58
C TYR A 38 14.01 -4.24 13.33
N THR A 39 14.60 -3.84 12.21
CA THR A 39 14.59 -4.65 10.98
C THR A 39 15.60 -5.81 11.10
N VAL A 40 15.54 -6.76 10.17
CA VAL A 40 16.47 -7.90 10.11
C VAL A 40 17.92 -7.43 9.86
N GLU A 41 18.07 -6.28 9.21
CA GLU A 41 19.35 -5.61 8.94
C GLU A 41 19.86 -4.80 10.14
N GLY A 42 19.11 -4.77 11.26
CA GLY A 42 19.48 -4.05 12.47
C GLY A 42 19.11 -2.56 12.46
N ILE A 43 18.33 -2.08 11.48
CA ILE A 43 17.87 -0.70 11.45
C ILE A 43 16.82 -0.50 12.55
N ARG A 44 17.05 0.47 13.45
CA ARG A 44 16.09 0.86 14.48
C ARG A 44 15.07 1.85 13.93
N LEU A 45 13.81 1.45 14.00
CA LEU A 45 12.65 2.34 13.90
C LEU A 45 12.26 2.75 15.31
N ALA A 46 12.53 4.00 15.68
CA ALA A 46 12.13 4.53 16.98
C ALA A 46 10.59 4.58 17.10
N LYS A 47 10.07 4.54 18.32
CA LYS A 47 8.66 4.84 18.58
C LYS A 47 8.31 6.23 18.03
N GLY A 48 7.16 6.37 17.39
CA GLY A 48 6.76 7.63 16.76
C GLY A 48 5.88 7.47 15.54
N LYS A 49 5.57 8.60 14.89
CA LYS A 49 4.77 8.64 13.66
C LYS A 49 5.65 8.45 12.44
N TYR A 50 5.18 7.62 11.51
CA TYR A 50 5.82 7.36 10.22
C TYR A 50 4.81 7.46 9.10
N GLU A 51 5.28 8.00 7.98
CA GLU A 51 4.68 7.74 6.68
C GLU A 51 5.07 6.33 6.24
N THR A 52 4.12 5.61 5.67
CA THR A 52 4.31 4.24 5.19
C THR A 52 3.83 4.12 3.76
N GLU A 53 4.56 3.33 2.97
CA GLU A 53 4.18 2.95 1.62
C GLU A 53 4.32 1.44 1.48
N ILE A 54 3.26 0.78 1.04
CA ILE A 54 3.33 -0.62 0.60
C ILE A 54 3.27 -0.64 -0.91
N LYS A 55 4.36 -1.08 -1.55
CA LYS A 55 4.39 -1.35 -2.99
C LYS A 55 4.09 -2.82 -3.25
N VAL A 56 3.22 -3.06 -4.23
CA VAL A 56 2.83 -4.37 -4.71
C VAL A 56 3.27 -4.48 -6.16
N ASP A 57 4.25 -5.34 -6.42
CA ASP A 57 4.74 -5.65 -7.76
C ASP A 57 4.67 -7.15 -8.00
N LYS A 58 3.64 -7.58 -8.74
CA LYS A 58 3.28 -8.99 -8.96
C LYS A 58 3.12 -9.72 -7.62
N ASN A 59 4.13 -10.47 -7.20
CA ASN A 59 4.14 -11.28 -5.98
C ASN A 59 5.10 -10.72 -4.92
N ARG A 60 5.62 -9.51 -5.12
CA ARG A 60 6.52 -8.85 -4.18
C ARG A 60 5.77 -7.75 -3.45
N PHE A 61 5.83 -7.82 -2.13
CA PHE A 61 5.31 -6.80 -1.24
C PHE A 61 6.49 -6.13 -0.55
N ILE A 62 6.52 -4.80 -0.57
CA ILE A 62 7.59 -4.01 0.05
C ILE A 62 6.93 -2.95 0.93
N LEU A 63 7.23 -2.98 2.23
CA LEU A 63 6.83 -1.96 3.19
C LEU A 63 7.99 -1.00 3.42
N SER A 64 7.78 0.27 3.12
CA SER A 64 8.73 1.34 3.35
C SER A 64 8.24 2.27 4.45
N PHE A 65 9.15 2.65 5.35
CA PHE A 65 8.92 3.67 6.38
C PHE A 65 9.65 4.96 6.02
N TYR A 66 8.97 6.08 6.17
CA TYR A 66 9.50 7.41 5.93
C TYR A 66 9.30 8.31 7.15
N SER A 67 10.27 9.19 7.37
CA SER A 67 10.20 10.29 8.33
C SER A 67 10.79 11.52 7.68
N GLU A 68 10.08 12.64 7.75
CA GLU A 68 10.50 13.92 7.17
C GLU A 68 10.87 13.80 5.67
N GLY A 69 10.11 13.00 4.92
CA GLY A 69 10.33 12.74 3.50
C GLY A 69 11.53 11.84 3.16
N LYS A 70 12.25 11.32 4.16
CA LYS A 70 13.40 10.41 3.98
C LYS A 70 13.01 8.97 4.28
N THR A 71 13.46 8.05 3.44
CA THR A 71 13.32 6.60 3.69
C THR A 71 14.17 6.20 4.88
N ILE A 72 13.55 5.60 5.90
CA ILE A 72 14.21 5.12 7.11
C ILE A 72 14.48 3.62 7.01
N ALA A 73 13.49 2.84 6.56
CA ALA A 73 13.61 1.39 6.41
C ALA A 73 12.77 0.89 5.24
N VAL A 74 13.20 -0.23 4.66
CA VAL A 74 12.49 -0.96 3.60
C VAL A 74 12.49 -2.43 3.99
N ILE A 75 11.31 -3.03 4.05
CA ILE A 75 11.09 -4.39 4.54
C ILE A 75 10.38 -5.20 3.45
N GLY A 76 10.95 -6.36 3.10
CA GLY A 76 10.28 -7.33 2.25
C GLY A 76 9.16 -8.05 3.00
N GLY A 77 8.01 -8.19 2.36
CA GLY A 77 6.88 -8.96 2.87
C GLY A 77 6.81 -10.34 2.25
N GLU A 78 6.31 -11.29 3.03
CA GLU A 78 6.02 -12.65 2.57
C GLU A 78 4.53 -12.75 2.23
N GLU A 79 4.20 -13.12 0.99
CA GLU A 79 2.80 -13.36 0.59
C GLU A 79 2.29 -14.65 1.24
N VAL A 80 1.18 -14.54 1.95
CA VAL A 80 0.56 -15.67 2.65
C VAL A 80 -0.30 -16.46 1.67
N GLN A 81 -0.05 -17.76 1.59
CA GLN A 81 -0.86 -18.71 0.82
C GLN A 81 -1.77 -19.51 1.78
N GLY A 82 -2.98 -19.86 1.33
CA GLY A 82 -3.95 -20.61 2.15
C GLY A 82 -4.91 -19.70 2.92
N ASP A 83 -5.12 -19.98 4.22
CA ASP A 83 -6.05 -19.18 5.04
C ASP A 83 -5.46 -17.81 5.41
N LEU A 84 -5.99 -16.78 4.76
CA LEU A 84 -5.56 -15.39 4.93
C LEU A 84 -5.99 -14.78 6.27
N PHE A 85 -6.85 -15.45 7.05
CA PHE A 85 -7.37 -14.94 8.32
C PHE A 85 -6.63 -15.50 9.53
N THR A 86 -5.83 -16.56 9.38
CA THR A 86 -4.96 -17.07 10.45
C THR A 86 -3.80 -16.12 10.72
N LEU A 87 -3.90 -15.32 11.79
CA LEU A 87 -2.90 -14.31 12.14
C LEU A 87 -1.59 -14.94 12.65
N PRO A 88 -0.42 -14.33 12.37
CA PRO A 88 0.88 -14.89 12.75
C PRO A 88 1.20 -14.62 14.24
N ALA A 89 0.42 -13.74 14.87
CA ALA A 89 0.53 -13.37 16.28
C ALA A 89 -0.81 -12.84 16.78
N THR A 90 -1.00 -12.88 18.10
CA THR A 90 -2.30 -12.58 18.73
C THR A 90 -2.32 -11.27 19.52
N LEU A 91 -1.18 -10.71 19.92
CA LEU A 91 -1.14 -9.48 20.71
C LEU A 91 -1.19 -8.25 19.78
N PRO A 92 -2.29 -7.47 19.74
CA PRO A 92 -2.34 -6.28 18.91
C PRO A 92 -1.37 -5.23 19.44
N LEU A 93 -0.58 -4.64 18.54
CA LEU A 93 0.38 -3.58 18.87
C LEU A 93 -0.10 -2.22 18.36
N ALA A 94 -0.60 -2.17 17.12
CA ALA A 94 -1.29 -1.02 16.56
C ALA A 94 -2.59 -1.50 15.91
N GLY A 95 -3.63 -0.66 15.98
CA GLY A 95 -4.95 -0.96 15.45
C GLY A 95 -4.98 -1.15 13.94
N THR A 96 -6.19 -1.20 13.37
CA THR A 96 -6.33 -1.27 11.91
C THR A 96 -6.06 0.11 11.31
N HIS A 97 -5.03 0.19 10.47
CA HIS A 97 -4.73 1.36 9.66
C HIS A 97 -5.16 1.09 8.22
N TYR A 98 -6.04 1.94 7.68
CA TYR A 98 -6.45 1.86 6.29
C TYR A 98 -5.46 2.64 5.43
N LEU A 99 -5.10 2.06 4.30
CA LEU A 99 -4.13 2.64 3.38
C LEU A 99 -4.85 3.12 2.12
N ARG A 100 -4.32 4.18 1.51
CA ARG A 100 -4.89 4.78 0.30
C ARG A 100 -4.06 4.40 -0.91
N SER A 101 -4.72 3.96 -1.98
CA SER A 101 -4.07 3.73 -3.27
C SER A 101 -3.44 5.02 -3.81
N SER A 102 -2.20 4.95 -4.30
CA SER A 102 -1.53 6.06 -4.96
C SER A 102 -2.01 6.30 -6.39
N ALA A 103 -2.69 5.32 -7.00
CA ALA A 103 -3.25 5.44 -8.34
C ALA A 103 -4.54 6.29 -8.36
N GLU A 104 -5.17 6.48 -7.21
CA GLU A 104 -6.37 7.31 -7.09
C GLU A 104 -5.99 8.78 -6.94
N PRO A 105 -6.42 9.67 -7.85
CA PRO A 105 -6.08 11.09 -7.79
C PRO A 105 -6.61 11.71 -6.50
N LEU A 106 -5.83 12.65 -5.95
CA LEU A 106 -6.32 13.51 -4.86
C LEU A 106 -7.39 14.45 -5.44
N GLN A 107 -8.59 14.40 -4.87
CA GLN A 107 -9.66 15.33 -5.24
C GLN A 107 -9.24 16.78 -5.00
N THR A 108 -9.75 17.68 -5.86
CA THR A 108 -9.23 19.04 -6.04
C THR A 108 -9.59 19.94 -4.85
N ALA A 109 -8.93 21.11 -4.75
CA ALA A 109 -9.24 22.09 -3.71
C ALA A 109 -10.71 22.57 -3.72
N GLN A 110 -11.38 22.47 -4.87
CA GLN A 110 -12.79 22.83 -5.07
C GLN A 110 -13.77 21.84 -4.41
N GLU A 111 -13.37 20.60 -4.14
CA GLU A 111 -14.20 19.64 -3.39
C GLU A 111 -14.00 19.79 -1.87
N ARG A 112 -12.96 20.53 -1.42
CA ARG A 112 -12.67 20.78 0.01
C ARG A 112 -13.58 21.84 0.64
N GLN A 113 -14.17 22.72 -0.17
CA GLN A 113 -15.01 23.83 0.30
C GLN A 113 -16.36 23.38 0.89
N PHE A 114 -16.76 22.13 0.65
CA PHE A 114 -17.99 21.55 1.22
C PHE A 114 -17.79 20.97 2.62
N SER A 115 -16.56 20.96 3.15
CA SER A 115 -16.25 20.46 4.48
C SER A 115 -16.64 21.45 5.58
N LYS A 116 -17.59 21.08 6.45
CA LYS A 116 -18.01 21.90 7.60
C LYS A 116 -16.97 22.01 8.73
N THR A 117 -15.89 21.23 8.71
CA THR A 117 -14.92 21.15 9.82
C THR A 117 -13.56 21.77 9.52
N GLY A 118 -13.34 22.30 8.30
CA GLY A 118 -12.03 22.83 7.88
C GLY A 118 -10.92 21.78 7.74
N LEU A 119 -11.16 20.54 8.16
CA LEU A 119 -10.43 19.35 7.77
C LEU A 119 -10.98 18.88 6.41
N PRO A 120 -10.21 18.18 5.56
CA PRO A 120 -10.77 17.58 4.35
C PRO A 120 -11.98 16.71 4.75
N GLN A 121 -13.15 16.95 4.14
CA GLN A 121 -14.44 16.29 4.46
C GLN A 121 -14.38 14.76 4.42
N TYR A 122 -13.32 14.20 3.84
CA TYR A 122 -13.13 12.80 3.52
C TYR A 122 -11.97 12.14 4.29
N ALA A 123 -11.46 12.77 5.35
CA ALA A 123 -10.57 12.08 6.28
C ALA A 123 -11.22 10.83 6.92
N GLU A 124 -12.56 10.75 6.88
CA GLU A 124 -13.32 9.69 7.53
C GLU A 124 -14.12 8.77 6.57
N GLU A 125 -14.56 9.22 5.38
CA GLU A 125 -15.58 8.47 4.59
C GLU A 125 -15.14 7.83 3.25
N THR A 126 -13.94 8.11 2.73
CA THR A 126 -13.38 7.37 1.56
C THR A 126 -12.08 6.66 1.92
N ARG A 127 -12.06 6.00 3.09
CA ARG A 127 -11.08 4.94 3.33
C ARG A 127 -11.37 3.84 2.33
N ASP A 128 -10.51 3.70 1.32
CA ASP A 128 -10.51 2.55 0.44
C ASP A 128 -10.22 1.32 1.30
N TRP A 129 -11.29 0.70 1.81
CA TRP A 129 -11.24 -0.47 2.67
C TRP A 129 -10.64 -1.68 1.93
N LYS A 130 -10.29 -1.52 0.65
CA LYS A 130 -9.48 -2.44 -0.14
C LYS A 130 -8.11 -2.69 0.48
N ALA A 131 -7.50 -1.76 1.20
CA ALA A 131 -6.15 -1.93 1.74
C ALA A 131 -6.08 -1.60 3.23
N ALA A 132 -5.69 -2.58 4.05
CA ALA A 132 -5.57 -2.42 5.49
C ALA A 132 -4.28 -3.06 6.01
N ILE A 133 -3.63 -2.40 6.97
CA ILE A 133 -2.50 -2.93 7.71
C ILE A 133 -2.85 -3.00 9.20
N ARG A 134 -2.53 -4.13 9.82
CA ARG A 134 -2.68 -4.36 11.27
C ARG A 134 -1.34 -4.79 11.84
N VAL A 135 -1.04 -4.41 13.07
CA VAL A 135 0.26 -4.75 13.67
C VAL A 135 0.05 -5.62 14.89
N TYR A 136 0.70 -6.77 14.89
CA TYR A 136 0.65 -7.75 15.97
C TYR A 136 2.06 -8.05 16.48
N LYS A 137 2.14 -8.47 17.73
CA LYS A 137 3.38 -8.88 18.39
C LYS A 137 3.24 -10.30 18.92
N SER A 138 4.25 -11.12 18.73
CA SER A 138 4.35 -12.44 19.37
C SER A 138 4.88 -12.30 20.80
N GLN A 139 4.64 -13.31 21.63
CA GLN A 139 5.23 -13.37 22.98
C GLN A 139 6.76 -13.38 22.96
N THR A 140 7.35 -13.94 21.89
CA THR A 140 8.80 -14.02 21.67
C THR A 140 9.43 -12.72 21.16
N GLY A 141 8.62 -11.67 20.94
CA GLY A 141 9.12 -10.36 20.55
C GLY A 141 9.19 -10.11 19.05
N SER A 142 8.77 -11.04 18.19
CA SER A 142 8.56 -10.75 16.76
C SER A 142 7.34 -9.84 16.58
N VAL A 143 7.42 -8.90 15.65
CA VAL A 143 6.33 -7.97 15.32
C VAL A 143 5.98 -8.15 13.86
N PHE A 144 4.70 -8.34 13.59
CA PHE A 144 4.15 -8.62 12.28
C PHE A 144 3.24 -7.49 11.86
N PHE A 145 3.56 -6.88 10.73
CA PHE A 145 2.66 -5.99 10.02
C PHE A 145 1.91 -6.84 9.01
N VAL A 146 0.63 -7.07 9.29
CA VAL A 146 -0.27 -7.89 8.48
C VAL A 146 -1.01 -6.97 7.53
N PHE A 147 -0.62 -6.99 6.26
CA PHE A 147 -1.27 -6.23 5.19
C PHE A 147 -2.29 -7.11 4.49
N GLN A 148 -3.53 -6.65 4.40
CA GLN A 148 -4.60 -7.28 3.63
C GLN A 148 -5.03 -6.35 2.52
N LEU A 149 -5.08 -6.89 1.31
CA LEU A 149 -5.50 -6.22 0.10
C LEU A 149 -6.70 -6.97 -0.49
N ARG A 150 -7.82 -6.30 -0.74
CA ARG A 150 -8.91 -6.83 -1.54
C ARG A 150 -8.67 -6.49 -3.00
N GLY A 151 -8.50 -7.53 -3.81
CA GLY A 151 -8.45 -7.44 -5.27
C GLY A 151 -9.85 -7.45 -5.90
N GLU A 152 -9.85 -7.52 -7.22
CA GLU A 152 -11.08 -7.63 -8.02
C GLU A 152 -11.83 -8.94 -7.71
N GLY A 153 -13.16 -8.92 -7.88
CA GLY A 153 -14.01 -10.08 -7.61
C GLY A 153 -14.15 -10.45 -6.12
N GLY A 154 -13.58 -9.66 -5.20
CA GLY A 154 -13.67 -9.92 -3.75
C GLY A 154 -12.61 -10.87 -3.20
N ALA A 155 -11.66 -11.29 -4.03
CA ALA A 155 -10.50 -12.06 -3.57
C ALA A 155 -9.62 -11.19 -2.66
N TYR A 156 -9.07 -11.79 -1.61
CA TYR A 156 -8.10 -11.13 -0.74
C TYR A 156 -6.69 -11.66 -1.04
N ARG A 157 -5.72 -10.78 -0.85
CA ARG A 157 -4.30 -11.11 -0.77
C ARG A 157 -3.80 -10.64 0.59
N ARG A 158 -2.80 -11.33 1.12
CA ARG A 158 -2.17 -10.94 2.37
C ARG A 158 -0.66 -11.03 2.26
N ALA A 159 0.01 -10.06 2.84
CA ALA A 159 1.44 -10.11 3.06
C ALA A 159 1.76 -9.79 4.52
N ASP A 160 2.71 -10.54 5.08
CA ASP A 160 3.20 -10.31 6.42
C ASP A 160 4.63 -9.74 6.34
N PHE A 161 4.86 -8.61 7.01
CA PHE A 161 6.19 -8.02 7.16
C PHE A 161 6.67 -8.24 8.59
N ARG A 162 7.87 -8.82 8.73
CA ARG A 162 8.41 -9.19 10.04
C ARG A 162 9.50 -8.23 10.49
N LEU A 163 9.33 -7.71 11.71
CA LEU A 163 10.30 -6.94 12.45
C LEU A 163 10.49 -7.56 13.85
N SER A 164 11.40 -7.00 14.64
CA SER A 164 11.63 -7.40 16.03
C SER A 164 11.36 -6.24 16.98
N SER A 165 10.82 -6.53 18.16
CA SER A 165 10.75 -5.57 19.29
C SER A 165 12.02 -5.58 20.15
N GLN A 166 13.01 -6.38 19.76
CA GLN A 166 14.31 -6.49 20.42
C GLN A 166 15.41 -6.27 19.38
N GLU A 167 16.50 -5.64 19.82
CA GLU A 167 17.69 -5.50 19.00
C GLU A 167 18.25 -6.88 18.64
N ILE A 168 18.48 -7.12 17.35
CA ILE A 168 19.07 -8.37 16.88
C ILE A 168 20.58 -8.28 17.10
N ARG A 169 21.06 -8.85 18.21
CA ARG A 169 22.49 -9.04 18.44
C ARG A 169 22.97 -10.20 17.57
N ARG A 170 23.87 -9.91 16.63
CA ARG A 170 24.60 -10.93 15.87
C ARG A 170 25.79 -11.44 16.67
#